data_AF-A0A538LW89-F1
#
_entry.id   AF-A0A538LW89-F1
#
_cell.length_a   1.000
_cell.length_b   1.000
_cell.length_c   1.000
_cell.angle_alpha   90.00
_cell.angle_beta   90.00
_cell.angle_gamma   90.00
#
_symmetry.space_group_name_H-M   'P 1'
#
loop_
_entity.id
_entity.type
_entity.pdbx_description
1 polymer ?
#
loop_
_entity_poly.entity_id
_entity_poly.type
_entity_poly.pdbx_seq_one_letter_code
_entity_poly.pdbx_strand_id
1 'polypeptide(L)'
;MRKFLLLLAVSVLGAAVVFAVGAATRPSTAQGYDPTLGPEIQERILDGYATLELSQSEPTGKSEQQPTTYFTRGSDACPNNISSNIKVNQNCLNLSDSDLQGRAQAQNETSITVDPNNTNHLLASSNDYRRGDGGCYGEYSLDGGRTWNDTTLPNGFVRGGAFGGNARQYFQASGDPSVAYDTKGNVYYTCQMFQRGIGTTPNHDLSSAVYVFRSTGTSRT
;
A
#
# COMPACT_ATOMS: atom_id res chain seq x y z
N MET A 1 57.67 30.75 37.96
CA MET A 1 56.26 30.37 37.70
C MET A 1 55.75 31.03 36.42
N ARG A 2 56.32 30.67 35.26
CA ARG A 2 56.04 31.39 33.98
C ARG A 2 56.32 30.53 32.74
N LYS A 3 56.20 29.20 32.88
CA LYS A 3 56.40 28.22 31.79
C LYS A 3 55.29 27.17 31.68
N PHE A 4 54.20 27.30 32.44
CA PHE A 4 53.07 26.36 32.45
C PHE A 4 51.73 26.97 32.00
N LEU A 5 51.76 28.12 31.32
CA LEU A 5 50.54 28.76 30.78
C LEU A 5 50.45 28.75 29.24
N LEU A 6 51.43 28.20 28.53
CA LEU A 6 51.44 28.17 27.06
C LEU A 6 50.90 26.86 26.46
N LEU A 7 50.57 25.86 27.28
CA LEU A 7 50.03 24.57 26.80
C LEU A 7 48.50 24.47 26.86
N LEU A 8 47.81 25.48 27.38
CA LEU A 8 46.33 25.50 27.46
C LEU A 8 45.66 26.40 26.40
N ALA A 9 46.43 27.16 25.62
CA ALA A 9 45.88 28.00 24.55
C ALA A 9 45.86 27.31 23.17
N VAL A 10 46.58 26.20 22.98
CA VAL A 10 46.63 25.47 21.69
C VAL A 10 45.58 24.35 21.62
N SER A 11 45.07 23.86 22.75
CA SER A 11 44.01 22.84 22.76
C SER A 11 42.60 23.39 22.47
N VAL A 12 42.38 24.71 22.58
CA VAL A 12 41.08 25.32 22.28
C VAL A 12 40.96 25.76 20.81
N LEU A 13 42.08 26.02 20.11
CA LEU A 13 42.02 26.28 18.66
C LEU A 13 41.96 24.99 17.81
N GLY A 14 42.41 23.84 18.32
CA GLY A 14 42.30 22.56 17.63
C GLY A 14 40.87 21.99 17.61
N ALA A 15 40.03 22.36 18.59
CA ALA A 15 38.64 21.92 18.67
C ALA A 15 37.67 22.79 17.83
N ALA A 16 38.11 23.97 17.38
CA ALA A 16 37.28 24.89 16.59
C ALA A 16 37.37 24.67 15.07
N VAL A 17 38.26 23.80 14.59
CA VAL A 17 38.44 23.55 13.13
C VAL A 17 37.75 22.27 12.65
N VAL A 18 37.21 21.43 13.53
CA VAL A 18 36.53 20.18 13.12
C VAL A 18 35.01 20.35 12.92
N PHE A 19 34.41 21.48 13.31
CA PHE A 19 32.96 21.73 13.16
C PHE A 19 32.58 22.67 12.02
N ALA A 20 33.51 22.98 11.11
CA ALA A 20 33.23 23.78 9.91
C ALA A 20 33.44 23.00 8.61
N VAL A 21 33.32 21.67 8.62
CA VAL A 21 32.91 20.96 7.41
C VAL A 21 31.41 21.22 7.30
N GLY A 22 31.06 22.36 6.69
CA GLY A 22 29.70 22.59 6.25
C GLY A 22 29.26 21.34 5.53
N ALA A 23 28.19 20.71 6.03
CA ALA A 23 27.46 19.74 5.24
C ALA A 23 27.04 20.51 3.98
N ALA A 24 27.83 20.39 2.92
CA ALA A 24 27.39 20.75 1.60
C ALA A 24 26.23 19.82 1.33
N THR A 25 25.02 20.25 1.70
CA THR A 25 23.78 19.69 1.21
C THR A 25 23.84 19.91 -0.28
N ARG A 26 24.47 18.97 -1.01
CA ARG A 26 24.26 18.87 -2.44
C ARG A 26 22.75 18.69 -2.57
N PRO A 27 22.03 19.63 -3.19
CA PRO A 27 20.63 19.40 -3.46
C PRO A 27 20.58 18.14 -4.33
N SER A 28 20.14 17.03 -3.76
CA SER A 28 19.83 15.83 -4.53
C SER A 28 18.59 16.18 -5.34
N THR A 29 18.80 16.62 -6.57
CA THR A 29 17.71 16.74 -7.53
C THR A 29 17.34 15.32 -7.93
N ALA A 30 16.24 14.80 -7.38
CA ALA A 30 15.61 13.61 -7.93
C ALA A 30 15.08 13.99 -9.31
N GLN A 31 15.68 13.44 -10.37
CA GLN A 31 15.08 13.49 -11.70
C GLN A 31 14.11 12.31 -11.80
N GLY A 32 12.93 12.56 -12.38
CA GLY A 32 12.00 11.49 -12.70
C GLY A 32 12.70 10.45 -13.60
N TYR A 33 12.47 9.18 -13.31
CA TYR A 33 12.98 8.10 -14.15
C TYR A 33 12.33 8.18 -15.53
N ASP A 34 13.14 8.27 -16.59
CA ASP A 34 12.66 8.22 -17.97
C ASP A 34 12.53 6.76 -18.41
N PRO A 35 11.29 6.23 -18.56
CA PRO A 35 11.07 4.84 -18.91
C PRO A 35 11.58 4.49 -20.31
N THR A 36 11.79 5.46 -21.20
CA THR A 36 12.28 5.24 -22.57
C THR A 36 13.78 4.95 -22.63
N LEU A 37 14.49 5.18 -21.52
CA LEU A 37 15.93 4.93 -21.37
C LEU A 37 16.22 3.64 -20.59
N GLY A 38 15.18 2.91 -20.18
CA GLY A 38 15.29 1.64 -19.46
C GLY A 38 15.72 0.47 -20.38
N PRO A 39 16.41 -0.56 -19.87
CA PRO A 39 16.60 -1.80 -20.60
C PRO A 39 15.24 -2.50 -20.84
N GLU A 40 15.13 -3.28 -21.90
CA GLU A 40 13.90 -4.00 -22.33
C GLU A 40 13.19 -4.77 -21.20
N ILE A 41 13.94 -5.25 -20.20
CA ILE A 41 13.35 -5.92 -19.02
C ILE A 41 12.53 -4.97 -18.13
N GLN A 42 12.92 -3.70 -18.03
CA GLN A 42 12.21 -2.69 -17.24
C GLN A 42 10.93 -2.25 -17.97
N GLU A 43 10.93 -2.16 -19.30
CA GLU A 43 9.72 -1.91 -20.10
C GLU A 43 8.67 -3.00 -19.90
N ARG A 44 9.09 -4.27 -19.79
CA ARG A 44 8.20 -5.40 -19.56
C ARG A 44 7.64 -5.50 -18.14
N ILE A 45 8.30 -4.88 -17.16
CA ILE A 45 7.91 -4.89 -15.74
C ILE A 45 7.12 -3.62 -15.37
N LEU A 46 7.12 -2.59 -16.23
CA LEU A 46 6.31 -1.39 -16.03
C LEU A 46 4.81 -1.77 -16.06
N ASP A 47 4.17 -1.67 -14.90
CA ASP A 47 2.74 -1.89 -14.76
C ASP A 47 1.94 -0.75 -15.43
N GLY A 48 0.68 -1.01 -15.74
CA GLY A 48 -0.25 -0.03 -16.29
C GLY A 48 -0.37 1.23 -15.43
N TYR A 49 -0.18 1.11 -14.11
CA TYR A 49 -0.13 2.25 -13.20
C TYR A 49 1.10 3.15 -13.44
N ALA A 50 2.30 2.56 -13.61
CA ALA A 50 3.50 3.34 -13.93
C ALA A 50 3.36 4.04 -15.30
N THR A 51 2.73 3.38 -16.26
CA THR A 51 2.42 3.97 -17.57
C THR A 51 1.46 5.17 -17.44
N LEU A 52 0.42 5.05 -16.61
CA LEU A 52 -0.52 6.15 -16.33
C LEU A 52 0.19 7.35 -15.70
N GLU A 53 0.98 7.13 -14.64
CA GLU A 53 1.68 8.20 -13.93
C GLU A 53 2.78 8.88 -14.78
N LEU A 54 3.36 8.16 -15.75
CA LEU A 54 4.36 8.72 -16.67
C LEU A 54 3.72 9.44 -17.87
N SER A 55 2.45 9.15 -18.17
CA SER A 55 1.69 9.77 -19.26
C SER A 55 1.09 11.15 -18.92
N GLN A 56 1.73 11.95 -18.06
CA GLN A 56 1.30 13.29 -17.57
C GLN A 56 1.01 14.37 -18.64
N SER A 57 0.84 14.00 -19.90
CA SER A 57 0.55 14.87 -21.04
C SER A 57 -0.80 14.59 -21.72
N GLU A 58 -1.77 13.96 -21.06
CA GLU A 58 -3.15 13.98 -21.58
C GLU A 58 -3.87 15.22 -21.03
N PRO A 59 -4.37 16.13 -21.90
CA PRO A 59 -5.01 17.35 -21.46
C PRO A 59 -6.27 17.02 -20.66
N THR A 60 -6.37 17.63 -19.49
CA THR A 60 -7.57 17.64 -18.65
C THR A 60 -8.77 18.10 -19.48
N GLY A 61 -9.64 17.15 -19.82
CA GLY A 61 -10.96 17.38 -20.37
C GLY A 61 -11.04 17.41 -21.90
N LYS A 62 -11.47 16.28 -22.50
CA LYS A 62 -12.66 16.19 -23.38
C LYS A 62 -12.74 14.82 -24.07
N SER A 63 -13.47 13.91 -23.44
CA SER A 63 -14.60 13.16 -24.01
C SER A 63 -14.98 12.14 -22.95
N GLU A 64 -16.18 12.25 -22.39
CA GLU A 64 -16.81 11.12 -21.72
C GLU A 64 -17.04 10.03 -22.78
N GLN A 65 -16.01 9.28 -23.13
CA GLN A 65 -16.26 7.91 -23.52
C GLN A 65 -16.75 7.23 -22.25
N GLN A 66 -18.09 7.12 -22.15
CA GLN A 66 -18.74 6.11 -21.34
C GLN A 66 -17.85 4.86 -21.38
N PRO A 67 -17.37 4.34 -20.23
CA PRO A 67 -16.47 3.20 -20.21
C PRO A 67 -17.11 2.05 -21.00
N THR A 68 -16.65 1.82 -22.23
CA THR A 68 -17.19 0.76 -23.10
C THR A 68 -16.57 -0.61 -22.77
N THR A 69 -15.75 -0.68 -21.72
CA THR A 69 -14.87 -1.81 -21.45
C THR A 69 -15.47 -2.86 -20.52
N TYR A 70 -16.69 -2.66 -20.00
CA TYR A 70 -17.30 -3.60 -19.09
C TYR A 70 -18.74 -3.93 -19.46
N PHE A 71 -18.90 -4.95 -20.31
CA PHE A 71 -20.17 -5.62 -20.51
C PHE A 71 -20.12 -6.94 -19.76
N THR A 72 -21.16 -7.24 -18.97
CA THR A 72 -21.35 -8.58 -18.44
C THR A 72 -21.43 -9.54 -19.63
N ARG A 73 -20.67 -10.64 -19.60
CA ARG A 73 -20.95 -11.74 -20.54
C ARG A 73 -22.33 -12.29 -20.17
N GLY A 74 -23.06 -12.89 -21.12
CA GLY A 74 -24.47 -13.30 -21.00
C GLY A 74 -24.87 -14.24 -19.84
N SER A 75 -23.99 -14.45 -18.86
CA SER A 75 -24.22 -15.04 -17.55
C SER A 75 -24.29 -14.02 -16.39
N ASP A 76 -24.28 -12.70 -16.68
CA ASP A 76 -24.15 -11.60 -15.70
C ASP A 76 -22.89 -11.65 -14.82
N ALA A 77 -21.95 -12.54 -15.16
CA ALA A 77 -20.72 -12.75 -14.42
C ALA A 77 -19.57 -11.90 -14.97
N CYS A 78 -18.73 -11.45 -14.05
CA CYS A 78 -17.49 -10.75 -14.34
C CYS A 78 -16.48 -11.73 -14.96
N PRO A 79 -15.72 -11.36 -16.01
CA PRO A 79 -14.61 -12.17 -16.46
C PRO A 79 -13.56 -12.30 -15.34
N ASN A 80 -13.26 -13.54 -14.95
CA ASN A 80 -12.21 -13.85 -13.98
C ASN A 80 -10.82 -13.94 -14.61
N ASN A 81 -10.73 -13.80 -15.93
CA ASN A 81 -9.48 -13.80 -16.66
C ASN A 81 -9.55 -13.02 -17.96
N ILE A 82 -8.41 -12.47 -18.37
CA ILE A 82 -8.16 -11.93 -19.70
C ILE A 82 -7.03 -12.77 -20.29
N SER A 83 -7.37 -13.70 -21.19
CA SER A 83 -6.42 -14.72 -21.67
C SER A 83 -5.81 -15.51 -20.49
N SER A 84 -4.48 -15.51 -20.35
CA SER A 84 -3.73 -16.12 -19.25
C SER A 84 -3.62 -15.24 -18.00
N ASN A 85 -4.11 -13.99 -18.03
CA ASN A 85 -4.10 -13.10 -16.87
C ASN A 85 -5.31 -13.41 -15.99
N ILE A 86 -5.07 -13.95 -14.79
CA ILE A 86 -6.10 -14.33 -13.82
C ILE A 86 -6.37 -13.14 -12.90
N LYS A 87 -7.65 -12.77 -12.80
CA LYS A 87 -8.13 -11.73 -11.90
C LYS A 87 -8.18 -12.27 -10.46
N VAL A 88 -7.57 -11.53 -9.54
CA VAL A 88 -7.50 -11.90 -8.11
C VAL A 88 -8.80 -11.54 -7.39
N ASN A 89 -9.32 -10.32 -7.57
CA ASN A 89 -10.58 -9.91 -6.95
C ASN A 89 -11.79 -10.50 -7.70
N GLN A 90 -12.68 -11.19 -7.01
CA GLN A 90 -13.75 -11.94 -7.69
C GLN A 90 -15.01 -11.10 -8.01
N ASN A 91 -15.06 -9.84 -7.58
CA ASN A 91 -16.22 -8.97 -7.82
C ASN A 91 -16.12 -8.20 -9.13
N CYS A 92 -17.28 -7.88 -9.69
CA CYS A 92 -17.39 -7.02 -10.86
C CYS A 92 -16.87 -5.63 -10.50
N LEU A 93 -16.30 -4.94 -11.49
CA LEU A 93 -16.15 -3.50 -11.35
C LEU A 93 -17.57 -2.93 -11.25
N ASN A 94 -17.89 -2.28 -10.13
CA ASN A 94 -19.13 -1.52 -10.05
C ASN A 94 -19.00 -0.36 -11.05
N LEU A 95 -19.86 -0.35 -12.08
CA LEU A 95 -20.03 0.81 -12.93
C LEU A 95 -20.79 1.86 -12.13
N SER A 96 -20.13 2.96 -11.82
CA SER A 96 -20.72 4.15 -11.21
C SER A 96 -20.79 5.28 -12.22
N ASP A 97 -21.44 6.38 -11.84
CA ASP A 97 -21.43 7.63 -12.61
C ASP A 97 -19.99 8.05 -12.95
N SER A 98 -19.83 8.75 -14.08
CA SER A 98 -18.51 9.05 -14.68
C SER A 98 -17.58 9.79 -13.71
N ASP A 99 -18.13 10.59 -12.79
CA ASP A 99 -17.42 11.34 -11.76
C ASP A 99 -16.98 10.49 -10.55
N LEU A 100 -17.57 9.32 -10.36
CA LEU A 100 -17.24 8.36 -9.30
C LEU A 100 -16.46 7.14 -9.81
N GLN A 101 -16.41 6.95 -11.13
CA GLN A 101 -15.77 5.81 -11.77
C GLN A 101 -14.25 5.76 -11.50
N GLY A 102 -13.73 4.56 -11.23
CA GLY A 102 -12.30 4.32 -11.03
C GLY A 102 -11.82 4.53 -9.59
N ARG A 103 -12.05 5.70 -8.98
CA ARG A 103 -11.54 5.97 -7.61
C ARG A 103 -12.43 5.45 -6.49
N ALA A 104 -13.74 5.38 -6.68
CA ALA A 104 -14.65 4.90 -5.64
C ALA A 104 -14.88 3.39 -5.69
N GLN A 105 -14.34 2.66 -6.68
CA GLN A 105 -14.76 1.27 -6.95
C GLN A 105 -13.64 0.32 -7.43
N ALA A 106 -12.42 0.80 -7.69
CA ALA A 106 -11.31 -0.05 -8.13
C ALA A 106 -10.42 -0.45 -6.96
N GLN A 107 -9.99 -1.71 -6.93
CA GLN A 107 -8.95 -2.16 -6.02
C GLN A 107 -7.59 -1.60 -6.46
N ASN A 108 -6.80 -1.11 -5.51
CA ASN A 108 -5.42 -0.67 -5.73
C ASN A 108 -4.55 -1.05 -4.52
N GLU A 109 -3.27 -0.64 -4.52
CA GLU A 109 -2.33 -0.87 -3.41
C GLU A 109 -2.28 -2.34 -2.98
N THR A 110 -1.89 -3.19 -3.95
CA THR A 110 -1.96 -4.63 -3.81
C THR A 110 -0.71 -5.20 -3.16
N SER A 111 -0.90 -6.31 -2.42
CA SER A 111 0.18 -7.12 -1.86
C SER A 111 -0.18 -8.59 -2.05
N ILE A 112 0.81 -9.45 -2.30
CA ILE A 112 0.62 -10.89 -2.48
C ILE A 112 1.75 -11.67 -1.83
N THR A 113 1.43 -12.83 -1.26
CA THR A 113 2.38 -13.70 -0.60
C THR A 113 2.00 -15.18 -0.84
N VAL A 114 3.01 -16.06 -0.75
CA VAL A 114 2.88 -17.51 -0.99
C VAL A 114 3.22 -18.23 0.31
N ASP A 115 2.41 -19.22 0.69
CA ASP A 115 2.67 -20.06 1.86
C ASP A 115 3.96 -20.86 1.65
N PRO A 116 5.01 -20.67 2.48
CA PRO A 116 6.28 -21.38 2.32
C PRO A 116 6.14 -22.89 2.55
N ASN A 117 5.06 -23.36 3.19
CA ASN A 117 4.80 -24.78 3.43
C ASN A 117 3.93 -25.42 2.33
N ASN A 118 3.29 -24.63 1.47
CA ASN A 118 2.51 -25.12 0.33
C ASN A 118 2.38 -24.04 -0.74
N THR A 119 3.14 -24.15 -1.82
CA THR A 119 3.15 -23.14 -2.90
C THR A 119 1.84 -23.03 -3.68
N ASN A 120 0.87 -23.93 -3.46
CA ASN A 120 -0.48 -23.78 -4.02
C ASN A 120 -1.34 -22.82 -3.21
N HIS A 121 -0.95 -22.49 -1.97
CA HIS A 121 -1.66 -21.54 -1.12
C HIS A 121 -1.07 -20.13 -1.30
N LEU A 122 -1.88 -19.20 -1.79
CA LEU A 122 -1.53 -17.80 -1.93
C LEU A 122 -2.53 -16.94 -1.18
N LEU A 123 -2.06 -15.81 -0.68
CA LEU A 123 -2.88 -14.77 -0.09
C LEU A 123 -2.52 -13.44 -0.75
N ALA A 124 -3.53 -12.68 -1.13
CA ALA A 124 -3.42 -11.33 -1.64
C ALA A 124 -4.24 -10.38 -0.77
N SER A 125 -3.90 -9.10 -0.86
CA SER A 125 -4.65 -8.01 -0.27
C SER A 125 -4.64 -6.81 -1.20
N SER A 126 -5.66 -5.97 -1.07
CA SER A 126 -5.77 -4.71 -1.79
C SER A 126 -6.63 -3.74 -0.98
N ASN A 127 -6.51 -2.46 -1.28
CA ASN A 127 -7.62 -1.57 -0.98
C ASN A 127 -8.86 -2.03 -1.72
N ASP A 128 -9.99 -1.86 -1.09
CA ASP A 128 -11.31 -2.20 -1.57
C ASP A 128 -12.26 -1.03 -1.30
N TYR A 129 -12.66 -0.38 -2.38
CA TYR A 129 -13.59 0.73 -2.33
C TYR A 129 -15.02 0.31 -2.68
N ARG A 130 -15.32 -0.98 -2.89
CA ARG A 130 -16.66 -1.47 -3.28
C ARG A 130 -17.79 -1.03 -2.35
N ARG A 131 -17.49 -0.60 -1.12
CA ARG A 131 -18.45 -0.05 -0.15
C ARG A 131 -18.59 1.48 -0.17
N GLY A 132 -17.93 2.16 -1.11
CA GLY A 132 -17.95 3.62 -1.27
C GLY A 132 -16.93 4.38 -0.41
N ASP A 133 -16.10 3.68 0.36
CA ASP A 133 -14.98 4.26 1.12
C ASP A 133 -13.83 3.24 1.20
N GLY A 134 -12.65 3.70 1.62
CA GLY A 134 -11.42 2.91 1.73
C GLY A 134 -11.57 1.75 2.72
N GLY A 135 -11.45 0.54 2.18
CA GLY A 135 -11.48 -0.72 2.90
C GLY A 135 -10.20 -1.51 2.70
N CYS A 136 -9.67 -2.05 3.77
CA CYS A 136 -8.69 -3.13 3.72
C CYS A 136 -9.36 -4.46 3.37
N TYR A 137 -8.85 -5.20 2.37
CA TYR A 137 -9.45 -6.45 1.90
C TYR A 137 -8.42 -7.55 1.60
N GLY A 138 -8.88 -8.78 1.41
CA GLY A 138 -8.02 -9.89 1.00
C GLY A 138 -8.72 -10.98 0.21
N GLU A 139 -7.90 -11.72 -0.53
CA GLU A 139 -8.28 -12.82 -1.39
C GLU A 139 -7.26 -13.97 -1.24
N TYR A 140 -7.70 -15.21 -1.40
CA TYR A 140 -6.80 -16.36 -1.33
C TYR A 140 -7.00 -17.32 -2.50
N SER A 141 -5.93 -18.04 -2.84
CA SER A 141 -5.94 -19.15 -3.78
C SER A 141 -5.40 -20.40 -3.11
N LEU A 142 -5.93 -21.56 -3.49
CA LEU A 142 -5.49 -22.88 -3.00
C LEU A 142 -4.98 -23.80 -4.12
N ASP A 143 -4.88 -23.27 -5.33
CA ASP A 143 -4.51 -24.02 -6.54
C ASP A 143 -3.40 -23.32 -7.33
N GLY A 144 -2.54 -22.55 -6.65
CA GLY A 144 -1.40 -21.89 -7.27
C GLY A 144 -1.77 -20.64 -8.08
N GLY A 145 -2.86 -19.96 -7.70
CA GLY A 145 -3.31 -18.73 -8.36
C GLY A 145 -4.20 -18.95 -9.57
N ARG A 146 -4.72 -20.17 -9.79
CA ARG A 146 -5.62 -20.46 -10.93
C ARG A 146 -7.05 -20.03 -10.64
N THR A 147 -7.49 -20.18 -9.40
CA THR A 147 -8.75 -19.66 -8.88
C THR A 147 -8.53 -18.93 -7.57
N TRP A 148 -9.37 -17.93 -7.31
CA TRP A 148 -9.29 -17.05 -6.15
C TRP A 148 -10.65 -16.95 -5.47
N ASN A 149 -10.63 -16.75 -4.16
CA ASN A 149 -11.81 -16.52 -3.34
C ASN A 149 -11.57 -15.33 -2.42
N ASP A 150 -12.61 -14.55 -2.20
CA ASP A 150 -12.63 -13.47 -1.22
C ASP A 150 -12.45 -14.04 0.22
N THR A 151 -11.69 -13.34 1.06
CA THR A 151 -11.60 -13.62 2.51
C THR A 151 -11.89 -12.37 3.33
N THR A 152 -12.45 -12.58 4.52
CA THR A 152 -12.76 -11.48 5.43
C THR A 152 -11.58 -11.28 6.40
N LEU A 153 -10.67 -10.39 6.02
CA LEU A 153 -9.62 -9.93 6.93
C LEU A 153 -10.18 -8.89 7.92
N PRO A 154 -9.60 -8.76 9.13
CA PRO A 154 -10.00 -7.72 10.07
C PRO A 154 -9.90 -6.32 9.46
N ASN A 155 -11.02 -5.58 9.45
CA ASN A 155 -11.10 -4.26 8.87
C ASN A 155 -11.98 -3.32 9.72
N GLY A 156 -11.56 -2.06 9.87
CA GLY A 156 -12.35 -0.99 10.48
C GLY A 156 -12.49 -1.03 12.00
N PHE A 157 -11.81 -1.95 12.70
CA PHE A 157 -11.84 -2.00 14.16
C PHE A 157 -10.60 -2.67 14.77
N VAL A 158 -10.31 -2.35 16.04
CA VAL A 158 -9.30 -3.05 16.84
C VAL A 158 -9.80 -3.32 18.26
N ARG A 159 -9.26 -4.37 18.89
CA ARG A 159 -9.56 -4.67 20.29
C ARG A 159 -9.06 -3.53 21.18
N GLY A 160 -9.77 -3.26 22.26
CA GLY A 160 -9.40 -2.20 23.21
C GLY A 160 -8.00 -2.32 23.80
N GLY A 161 -7.54 -3.55 24.05
CA GLY A 161 -6.16 -3.81 24.47
C GLY A 161 -5.09 -3.35 23.44
N ALA A 162 -5.42 -3.37 22.15
CA ALA A 162 -4.56 -2.81 21.09
C ALA A 162 -4.70 -1.29 20.94
N PHE A 163 -5.64 -0.67 21.65
CA PHE A 163 -5.92 0.76 21.66
C PHE A 163 -5.74 1.34 23.07
N GLY A 164 -4.60 1.04 23.71
CA GLY A 164 -4.23 1.61 25.01
C GLY A 164 -5.03 1.08 26.21
N GLY A 165 -5.74 -0.05 26.08
CA GLY A 165 -6.55 -0.63 27.15
C GLY A 165 -7.96 -0.04 27.28
N ASN A 166 -8.41 0.71 26.28
CA ASN A 166 -9.73 1.33 26.24
C ASN A 166 -10.82 0.35 25.75
N ALA A 167 -12.01 0.86 25.43
CA ALA A 167 -13.01 0.10 24.69
C ALA A 167 -12.52 -0.25 23.27
N ARG A 168 -13.20 -1.18 22.59
CA ARG A 168 -12.94 -1.46 21.16
C ARG A 168 -13.06 -0.15 20.36
N GLN A 169 -12.05 0.12 19.53
CA GLN A 169 -12.03 1.27 18.65
C GLN A 169 -12.58 0.88 17.27
N TYR A 170 -13.36 1.78 16.68
CA TYR A 170 -13.84 1.69 15.30
C TYR A 170 -13.29 2.86 14.50
N PHE A 171 -12.86 2.59 13.27
CA PHE A 171 -12.26 3.58 12.37
C PHE A 171 -13.21 3.90 11.22
N GLN A 172 -13.14 5.13 10.72
CA GLN A 172 -13.96 5.60 9.61
C GLN A 172 -13.54 4.99 8.28
N ALA A 173 -12.23 4.83 8.06
CA ALA A 173 -11.71 4.27 6.82
C ALA A 173 -10.38 3.53 7.06
N SER A 174 -9.96 2.82 6.03
CA SER A 174 -8.78 1.96 6.05
C SER A 174 -8.17 1.81 4.67
N GLY A 175 -6.92 1.35 4.61
CA GLY A 175 -6.23 1.08 3.36
C GLY A 175 -4.81 0.59 3.57
N ASP A 176 -4.00 0.66 2.52
CA ASP A 176 -2.59 0.29 2.50
C ASP A 176 -2.31 -1.14 3.06
N PRO A 177 -3.02 -2.19 2.60
CA PRO A 177 -2.83 -3.50 3.17
C PRO A 177 -1.57 -4.19 2.68
N SER A 178 -0.94 -4.96 3.57
CA SER A 178 0.16 -5.86 3.22
C SER A 178 -0.02 -7.22 3.87
N VAL A 179 0.50 -8.26 3.22
CA VAL A 179 0.41 -9.64 3.67
C VAL A 179 1.77 -10.32 3.62
N ALA A 180 2.09 -11.10 4.64
CA ALA A 180 3.31 -11.90 4.69
C ALA A 180 3.09 -13.22 5.42
N TYR A 181 3.67 -14.30 4.90
CA TYR A 181 3.82 -15.55 5.64
C TYR A 181 5.10 -15.55 6.47
N ASP A 182 5.02 -16.11 7.69
CA ASP A 182 6.21 -16.58 8.39
C ASP A 182 6.60 -18.00 7.99
N THR A 183 7.78 -18.45 8.43
CA THR A 183 8.31 -19.79 8.12
C THR A 183 7.48 -20.95 8.69
N LYS A 184 6.48 -20.68 9.53
CA LYS A 184 5.58 -21.68 10.10
C LYS A 184 4.20 -21.65 9.43
N GLY A 185 4.02 -20.84 8.38
CA GLY A 185 2.76 -20.71 7.66
C GLY A 185 1.73 -19.82 8.36
N ASN A 186 2.13 -19.04 9.39
CA ASN A 186 1.22 -18.02 9.92
C ASN A 186 1.20 -16.83 8.97
N VAL A 187 0.01 -16.27 8.79
CA VAL A 187 -0.18 -15.04 8.03
C VAL A 187 -0.10 -13.86 8.97
N TYR A 188 0.65 -12.85 8.57
CA TYR A 188 0.59 -11.50 9.10
C TYR A 188 -0.06 -10.60 8.06
N TYR A 189 -0.98 -9.79 8.54
CA TYR A 189 -1.75 -8.86 7.74
C TYR A 189 -1.62 -7.48 8.34
N THR A 190 -1.22 -6.50 7.55
CA THR A 190 -1.23 -5.10 7.96
C THR A 190 -2.38 -4.36 7.32
N CYS A 191 -2.92 -3.40 8.06
CA CYS A 191 -3.91 -2.48 7.54
C CYS A 191 -3.75 -1.13 8.22
N GLN A 192 -3.63 -0.06 7.42
CA GLN A 192 -3.77 1.30 7.93
C GLN A 192 -5.25 1.55 8.26
N MET A 193 -5.53 2.04 9.46
CA MET A 193 -6.87 2.44 9.86
C MET A 193 -6.83 3.84 10.45
N PHE A 194 -7.80 4.67 10.08
CA PHE A 194 -7.77 6.07 10.41
C PHE A 194 -9.16 6.67 10.61
N GLN A 195 -9.15 7.74 11.39
CA GLN A 195 -10.25 8.67 11.54
C GLN A 195 -9.96 9.88 10.65
N ARG A 196 -10.94 10.30 9.86
CA ARG A 196 -10.90 11.51 9.07
C ARG A 196 -10.88 12.72 10.01
N GLY A 197 -10.00 13.67 9.71
CA GLY A 197 -9.83 14.86 10.54
C GLY A 197 -8.56 15.62 10.16
N ILE A 198 -8.13 16.51 11.04
CA ILE A 198 -6.86 17.23 10.88
C ILE A 198 -5.69 16.23 10.96
N GLY A 199 -4.75 16.30 10.01
CA GLY A 199 -3.75 15.25 9.80
C GLY A 199 -2.81 14.97 10.97
N THR A 200 -2.60 15.93 11.88
CA THR A 200 -1.86 15.71 13.13
C THR A 200 -2.65 16.28 14.29
N THR A 201 -2.87 15.47 15.33
CA THR A 201 -3.69 15.85 16.48
C THR A 201 -3.35 14.99 17.70
N PRO A 202 -3.34 15.56 18.91
CA PRO A 202 -3.22 14.80 20.15
C PRO A 202 -4.52 14.05 20.51
N ASN A 203 -5.61 14.26 19.75
CA ASN A 203 -6.85 13.52 19.96
C ASN A 203 -6.71 12.09 19.42
N HIS A 204 -6.73 11.13 20.33
CA HIS A 204 -6.70 9.70 20.01
C HIS A 204 -7.88 9.27 19.10
N ASP A 205 -9.02 9.95 19.19
CA ASP A 205 -10.21 9.67 18.36
C ASP A 205 -10.11 10.23 16.93
N LEU A 206 -9.03 10.94 16.61
CA LEU A 206 -8.70 11.43 15.28
C LEU A 206 -7.37 10.82 14.77
N SER A 207 -6.91 9.74 15.40
CA SER A 207 -5.64 9.10 15.09
C SER A 207 -5.72 8.18 13.87
N SER A 208 -4.56 8.01 13.26
CA SER A 208 -4.28 7.00 12.23
C SER A 208 -3.22 6.06 12.76
N ALA A 209 -3.32 4.77 12.45
CA ALA A 209 -2.30 3.79 12.81
C ALA A 209 -2.28 2.62 11.82
N VAL A 210 -1.12 1.97 11.72
CA VAL A 210 -0.98 0.68 11.06
C VAL A 210 -1.14 -0.41 12.10
N TYR A 211 -2.11 -1.29 11.88
CA TYR A 211 -2.36 -2.45 12.73
C TYR A 211 -1.86 -3.71 12.07
N VAL A 212 -1.32 -4.61 12.89
CA VAL A 212 -0.85 -5.93 12.45
C VAL A 212 -1.75 -6.99 13.07
N PHE A 213 -2.34 -7.82 12.21
CA PHE A 213 -3.13 -8.98 12.57
C PHE A 213 -2.34 -10.24 12.25
N ARG A 214 -2.57 -11.30 13.01
CA ARG A 214 -1.97 -12.61 12.79
C ARG A 214 -3.06 -13.67 12.74
N SER A 215 -3.00 -14.56 11.76
CA SER A 215 -3.93 -15.67 11.67
C SER A 215 -3.78 -16.64 12.84
N THR A 216 -4.91 -17.21 13.30
CA THR A 216 -4.93 -18.26 14.33
C THR A 216 -5.60 -19.50 13.79
N GLY A 217 -4.81 -20.49 13.35
CA GLY A 217 -5.28 -21.83 13.02
C GLY A 217 -5.52 -22.11 11.53
N THR A 218 -5.64 -21.08 10.68
CA THR A 218 -5.69 -21.25 9.22
C THR A 218 -4.81 -20.19 8.55
N SER A 219 -4.08 -20.57 7.51
CA SER A 219 -3.27 -19.67 6.66
C SER A 219 -4.10 -18.67 5.84
N ARG A 220 -5.36 -18.38 6.21
CA ARG A 220 -6.37 -17.77 5.32
C ARG A 220 -7.20 -16.65 5.96
N THR A 221 -7.19 -16.54 7.30
CA THR A 221 -8.00 -15.58 8.09
C THR A 221 -7.27 -15.15 9.35
#